data_AF-A0A6N6M4M9-F1
#
_entry.id   AF-A0A6N6M4M9-F1
#
_cell.length_a   1.000
_cell.length_b   1.000
_cell.length_c   1.000
_cell.angle_alpha   90.00
_cell.angle_beta   90.00
_cell.angle_gamma   90.00
#
_symmetry.space_group_name_H-M   'P 1'
#
loop_
_entity.id
_entity.type
_entity.pdbx_description
1 polymer ?
#
loop_
_entity_poly.entity_id
_entity_poly.type
_entity_poly.pdbx_seq_one_letter_code
_entity_poly.pdbx_strand_id
1 'polypeptide(L)'
;MKNVLTLITLLIFAQLSIGQIVQSSCTAHDSIIEKYNDDADRLAVRKIERDSLSYIDNVEIPNQLSDTILNALLAVYNATSIPAWDSVIDRYEIHTFPNPNINKLLISADSSLAWMEQLQSGNSPSAHPLLDSLMTKYNFTLTSYYDFGGSWYLDDATFTSDSNYNITGLINLLDTTQEAEFRKMYFAGDGNDITSTINNDHVELIYSIGWGDCPAGCINRHYWKYKVYFDCRVEFISSYGDPVIPSSVGISTENQKVTVYPNPFNDRIKVTHNWSEPNFTLFDVTGKIVKSGVIENKQINNLNELPSGQYLLKITNSNQTIIRKIIKN
;
A
#
# COMPACT_ATOMS: atom_id res chain seq x y z
N MET A 1 75.89 -5.02 -4.34
CA MET A 1 74.94 -3.98 -4.77
C MET A 1 73.98 -4.55 -5.81
N LYS A 2 72.81 -5.05 -5.41
CA LYS A 2 71.65 -5.25 -6.29
C LYS A 2 70.39 -5.14 -5.42
N ASN A 3 69.82 -3.95 -5.34
CA ASN A 3 68.50 -3.74 -4.76
C ASN A 3 67.47 -3.97 -5.85
N VAL A 4 66.66 -5.02 -5.71
CA VAL A 4 65.49 -5.27 -6.56
C VAL A 4 64.31 -4.57 -5.89
N LEU A 5 63.82 -3.51 -6.52
CA LEU A 5 62.64 -2.77 -6.09
C LEU A 5 61.42 -3.43 -6.73
N THR A 6 60.64 -4.18 -5.95
CA THR A 6 59.40 -4.80 -6.41
C THR A 6 58.28 -3.76 -6.36
N LEU A 7 57.81 -3.31 -7.53
CA LEU A 7 56.70 -2.39 -7.66
C LEU A 7 55.37 -3.17 -7.54
N ILE A 8 54.63 -2.97 -6.45
CA ILE A 8 53.29 -3.55 -6.28
C ILE A 8 52.29 -2.55 -6.88
N THR A 9 51.81 -2.82 -8.09
CA THR A 9 50.68 -2.13 -8.69
C THR A 9 49.39 -2.55 -7.99
N LEU A 10 48.81 -1.63 -7.21
CA LEU A 10 47.50 -1.78 -6.59
C LEU A 10 46.42 -1.57 -7.67
N LEU A 11 45.86 -2.66 -8.19
CA LEU A 11 44.69 -2.62 -9.07
C LEU A 11 43.46 -2.28 -8.23
N ILE A 12 43.01 -1.03 -8.31
CA ILE A 12 41.72 -0.59 -7.77
C ILE A 12 40.64 -1.17 -8.71
N PHE A 13 40.05 -2.30 -8.32
CA PHE A 13 38.81 -2.77 -8.93
C PHE A 13 37.68 -1.83 -8.48
N ALA A 14 37.24 -0.95 -9.38
CA ALA A 14 35.93 -0.35 -9.26
C ALA A 14 34.90 -1.48 -9.36
N GLN A 15 34.34 -1.90 -8.22
CA GLN A 15 33.15 -2.73 -8.22
C GLN A 15 32.01 -1.87 -8.80
N LEU A 16 31.78 -1.99 -10.10
CA LEU A 16 30.47 -1.68 -10.66
C LEU A 16 29.49 -2.59 -9.91
N SER A 17 28.66 -2.02 -9.06
CA SER A 17 27.55 -2.73 -8.43
C SER A 17 26.59 -3.12 -9.54
N ILE A 18 26.81 -4.27 -10.15
CA ILE A 18 25.82 -4.88 -11.02
C ILE A 18 24.61 -5.13 -10.13
N GLY A 19 23.47 -4.49 -10.43
CA GLY A 19 22.23 -4.70 -9.70
C GLY A 19 21.96 -6.20 -9.60
N GLN A 20 21.63 -6.68 -8.39
CA GLN A 20 21.36 -8.10 -8.19
C GLN A 20 20.11 -8.48 -8.99
N ILE A 21 20.28 -9.24 -10.07
CA ILE A 21 19.18 -9.81 -10.83
C ILE A 21 18.84 -11.17 -10.24
N VAL A 22 17.57 -11.39 -9.93
CA VAL A 22 17.05 -12.65 -9.37
C VAL A 22 16.00 -13.22 -10.32
N GLN A 23 16.07 -14.53 -10.58
CA GLN A 23 15.01 -15.22 -11.30
C GLN A 23 13.78 -15.34 -10.39
N SER A 24 12.61 -14.91 -10.89
CA SER A 24 11.33 -15.02 -10.19
C SER A 24 10.29 -15.75 -11.05
N SER A 25 9.02 -15.67 -10.65
CA SER A 25 7.84 -16.16 -11.37
C SER A 25 6.83 -15.04 -11.54
N CYS A 26 6.27 -14.89 -12.75
CA CYS A 26 5.16 -13.97 -13.01
C CYS A 26 3.78 -14.58 -12.67
N THR A 27 3.73 -15.81 -12.15
CA THR A 27 2.49 -16.48 -11.75
C THR A 27 2.38 -16.57 -10.23
N ALA A 28 1.15 -16.56 -9.71
CA ALA A 28 0.88 -16.75 -8.30
C ALA A 28 -0.45 -17.48 -8.11
N HIS A 29 -0.76 -17.84 -6.86
CA HIS A 29 -2.07 -18.37 -6.49
C HIS A 29 -3.16 -17.30 -6.68
N ASP A 30 -4.39 -17.72 -6.97
CA ASP A 30 -5.52 -16.81 -7.26
C ASP A 30 -5.73 -15.74 -6.19
N SER A 31 -5.55 -16.09 -4.91
CA SER A 31 -5.65 -15.13 -3.79
C SER A 31 -4.61 -14.01 -3.83
N ILE A 32 -3.45 -14.26 -4.43
CA ILE A 32 -2.40 -13.23 -4.61
C ILE A 32 -2.68 -12.42 -5.86
N ILE A 33 -3.17 -13.07 -6.92
CA ILE A 33 -3.62 -12.38 -8.15
C ILE A 33 -4.71 -11.36 -7.78
N GLU A 34 -5.71 -11.78 -7.00
CA GLU A 34 -6.81 -10.92 -6.52
C GLU A 34 -6.29 -9.69 -5.74
N LYS A 35 -5.21 -9.84 -4.96
CA LYS A 35 -4.58 -8.74 -4.22
C LYS A 35 -3.96 -7.67 -5.14
N TYR A 36 -3.59 -8.02 -6.38
CA TYR A 36 -2.88 -7.12 -7.32
C TYR A 36 -3.67 -6.77 -8.58
N ASN A 37 -4.85 -7.36 -8.81
CA ASN A 37 -5.68 -7.06 -9.99
C ASN A 37 -6.02 -5.56 -10.06
N ASP A 38 -6.51 -4.99 -8.96
CA ASP A 38 -6.83 -3.56 -8.88
C ASP A 38 -5.62 -2.67 -9.17
N ASP A 39 -4.41 -3.08 -8.72
CA ASP A 39 -3.20 -2.33 -9.00
C ASP A 39 -2.84 -2.36 -10.48
N ALA A 40 -2.87 -3.55 -11.08
CA ALA A 40 -2.54 -3.75 -12.49
C ALA A 40 -3.49 -2.98 -13.41
N ASP A 41 -4.79 -3.08 -13.14
CA ASP A 41 -5.84 -2.38 -13.88
C ASP A 41 -5.72 -0.86 -13.73
N ARG A 42 -5.49 -0.37 -12.50
CA ARG A 42 -5.31 1.06 -12.25
C ARG A 42 -4.09 1.63 -12.95
N LEU A 43 -2.98 0.89 -12.93
CA LEU A 43 -1.76 1.27 -13.64
C LEU A 43 -1.94 1.24 -15.16
N ALA A 44 -2.71 0.29 -15.70
CA ALA A 44 -3.07 0.24 -17.11
C ALA A 44 -3.91 1.46 -17.51
N VAL A 45 -4.94 1.81 -16.73
CA VAL A 45 -5.77 3.01 -16.94
C VAL A 45 -4.91 4.28 -16.88
N ARG A 46 -4.05 4.44 -15.86
CA ARG A 46 -3.12 5.57 -15.76
C ARG A 46 -2.22 5.68 -16.99
N LYS A 47 -1.75 4.57 -17.55
CA LYS A 47 -0.95 4.54 -18.79
C LYS A 47 -1.77 4.99 -20.00
N ILE A 48 -3.00 4.51 -20.16
CA ILE A 48 -3.90 4.89 -21.26
C ILE A 48 -4.11 6.41 -21.27
N GLU A 49 -4.40 6.98 -20.10
CA GLU A 49 -4.66 8.42 -19.94
C GLU A 49 -3.39 9.26 -20.14
N ARG A 50 -2.29 8.90 -19.47
CA ARG A 50 -1.01 9.63 -19.55
C ARG A 50 -0.45 9.68 -20.97
N ASP A 51 -0.49 8.55 -21.67
CA ASP A 51 0.13 8.42 -22.99
C ASP A 51 -0.88 8.69 -24.13
N SER A 52 -2.13 9.06 -23.79
CA SER A 52 -3.23 9.29 -24.74
C SER A 52 -3.36 8.17 -25.78
N LEU A 53 -3.36 6.92 -25.29
CA LEU A 53 -3.43 5.74 -26.16
C LEU A 53 -4.78 5.67 -26.88
N SER A 54 -4.84 4.93 -27.99
CA SER A 54 -6.08 4.68 -28.76
C SER A 54 -7.19 3.98 -27.97
N TYR A 55 -6.92 3.57 -26.73
CA TYR A 55 -7.87 2.91 -25.83
C TYR A 55 -8.61 3.88 -24.92
N ILE A 56 -8.38 5.20 -25.03
CA ILE A 56 -8.95 6.17 -24.08
C ILE A 56 -10.49 6.15 -24.04
N ASP A 57 -11.13 5.84 -25.18
CA ASP A 57 -12.59 5.72 -25.32
C ASP A 57 -13.10 4.29 -25.07
N ASN A 58 -12.22 3.32 -24.84
CA ASN A 58 -12.64 1.95 -24.53
C ASN A 58 -13.04 1.87 -23.06
N VAL A 59 -14.23 1.31 -22.78
CA VAL A 59 -14.68 1.05 -21.40
C VAL A 59 -13.89 -0.09 -20.76
N GLU A 60 -13.64 -1.16 -21.51
CA GLU A 60 -12.86 -2.30 -21.04
C GLU A 60 -11.36 -1.96 -21.02
N ILE A 61 -10.69 -2.37 -19.95
CA ILE A 61 -9.24 -2.21 -19.81
C ILE A 61 -8.58 -3.27 -20.71
N PRO A 62 -7.64 -2.90 -21.60
CA PRO A 62 -6.97 -3.87 -22.46
C PRO A 62 -6.18 -4.89 -21.64
N ASN A 63 -6.59 -6.17 -21.69
CA ASN A 63 -5.93 -7.27 -20.97
C ASN A 63 -4.42 -7.30 -21.20
N GLN A 64 -3.95 -7.04 -22.43
CA GLN A 64 -2.52 -7.00 -22.72
C GLN A 64 -1.74 -6.03 -21.82
N LEU A 65 -2.29 -4.85 -21.52
CA LEU A 65 -1.64 -3.86 -20.65
C LEU A 65 -1.73 -4.28 -19.19
N SER A 66 -2.92 -4.67 -18.74
CA SER A 66 -3.14 -5.09 -17.35
C SER A 66 -2.32 -6.34 -17.00
N ASP A 67 -2.39 -7.40 -17.83
CA ASP A 67 -1.64 -8.65 -17.65
C ASP A 67 -0.13 -8.41 -17.64
N THR A 68 0.38 -7.52 -18.51
CA THR A 68 1.82 -7.18 -18.53
C THR A 68 2.26 -6.57 -17.20
N ILE A 69 1.43 -5.70 -16.62
CA ILE A 69 1.72 -5.04 -15.34
C ILE A 69 1.51 -6.02 -14.18
N LEU A 70 0.43 -6.81 -14.19
CA LEU A 70 0.13 -7.84 -13.20
C LEU A 70 1.29 -8.84 -13.09
N ASN A 71 1.75 -9.36 -14.23
CA ASN A 71 2.92 -10.25 -14.30
C ASN A 71 4.15 -9.62 -13.65
N ALA A 72 4.36 -8.32 -13.85
CA ALA A 72 5.48 -7.61 -13.24
C ALA A 72 5.33 -7.47 -11.71
N LEU A 73 4.13 -7.13 -11.23
CA LEU A 73 3.83 -7.05 -9.79
C LEU A 73 4.03 -8.42 -9.11
N LEU A 74 3.53 -9.49 -9.73
CA LEU A 74 3.68 -10.86 -9.23
C LEU A 74 5.13 -11.33 -9.23
N ALA A 75 5.93 -10.95 -10.23
CA ALA A 75 7.36 -11.24 -10.24
C ALA A 75 8.08 -10.57 -9.05
N VAL A 76 7.75 -9.33 -8.70
CA VAL A 76 8.31 -8.67 -7.49
C VAL A 76 7.81 -9.38 -6.24
N TYR A 77 6.52 -9.68 -6.13
CA TYR A 77 5.94 -10.41 -5.00
C TYR A 77 6.66 -11.76 -4.74
N ASN A 78 6.94 -12.52 -5.79
CA ASN A 78 7.61 -13.82 -5.68
C ASN A 78 9.13 -13.74 -5.46
N ALA A 79 9.76 -12.59 -5.70
CA ALA A 79 11.21 -12.42 -5.64
C ALA A 79 11.72 -12.20 -4.20
N THR A 80 11.42 -13.10 -3.26
CA THR A 80 11.64 -12.91 -1.80
C THR A 80 13.09 -12.64 -1.36
N SER A 81 14.08 -12.87 -2.24
CA SER A 81 15.50 -12.61 -1.99
C SER A 81 16.03 -11.29 -2.59
N ILE A 82 15.18 -10.52 -3.28
CA ILE A 82 15.56 -9.23 -3.87
C ILE A 82 15.66 -8.15 -2.77
N PRO A 83 16.61 -7.20 -2.85
CA PRO A 83 16.66 -6.09 -1.89
C PRO A 83 15.34 -5.32 -1.77
N ALA A 84 15.05 -4.88 -0.54
CA ALA A 84 13.84 -4.13 -0.16
C ALA A 84 12.49 -4.82 -0.42
N TRP A 85 12.50 -6.12 -0.78
CA TRP A 85 11.28 -6.92 -0.91
C TRP A 85 10.42 -6.87 0.37
N ASP A 86 11.06 -7.08 1.53
CA ASP A 86 10.40 -7.02 2.84
C ASP A 86 9.73 -5.68 3.09
N SER A 87 10.33 -4.61 2.59
CA SER A 87 9.81 -3.25 2.75
C SER A 87 8.54 -3.06 1.93
N VAL A 88 8.58 -3.38 0.63
CA VAL A 88 7.46 -3.09 -0.27
C VAL A 88 6.32 -4.11 -0.19
N ILE A 89 6.60 -5.38 0.09
CA ILE A 89 5.60 -6.46 0.11
C ILE A 89 5.04 -6.74 1.50
N ASP A 90 5.89 -6.84 2.53
CA ASP A 90 5.48 -7.35 3.86
C ASP A 90 5.28 -6.22 4.88
N ARG A 91 6.22 -5.29 4.99
CA ARG A 91 6.20 -4.24 6.01
C ARG A 91 5.18 -3.14 5.73
N TYR A 92 5.22 -2.61 4.51
CA TYR A 92 4.38 -1.47 4.11
C TYR A 92 3.19 -1.88 3.25
N GLU A 93 3.17 -3.13 2.79
CA GLU A 93 2.12 -3.69 1.92
C GLU A 93 1.67 -2.69 0.85
N ILE A 94 2.63 -2.21 0.06
CA ILE A 94 2.42 -1.06 -0.82
C ILE A 94 1.54 -1.48 -1.98
N HIS A 95 0.43 -0.77 -2.15
CA HIS A 95 -0.51 -0.84 -3.26
C HIS A 95 -0.60 0.52 -3.95
N THR A 96 -1.21 0.54 -5.13
CA THR A 96 -1.48 1.79 -5.85
C THR A 96 -2.43 2.68 -5.04
N PHE A 97 -2.16 3.97 -5.02
CA PHE A 97 -3.09 4.97 -4.51
C PHE A 97 -4.39 4.88 -5.34
N PRO A 98 -5.59 4.96 -4.75
CA PRO A 98 -6.85 4.66 -5.44
C PRO A 98 -7.32 5.78 -6.41
N ASN A 99 -6.40 6.30 -7.22
CA ASN A 99 -6.64 7.34 -8.22
C ASN A 99 -6.08 6.89 -9.59
N PRO A 100 -6.87 6.86 -10.68
CA PRO A 100 -8.31 7.07 -10.69
C PRO A 100 -9.05 5.91 -10.00
N ASN A 101 -10.30 6.14 -9.61
CA ASN A 101 -11.21 5.05 -9.33
C ASN A 101 -11.56 4.33 -10.65
N ILE A 102 -11.54 3.00 -10.63
CA ILE A 102 -11.70 2.14 -11.80
C ILE A 102 -12.99 1.33 -11.79
N ASN A 103 -13.84 1.47 -10.77
CA ASN A 103 -15.09 0.71 -10.67
C ASN A 103 -16.28 1.55 -10.18
N LYS A 104 -16.12 2.87 -10.05
CA LYS A 104 -17.16 3.80 -9.62
C LYS A 104 -17.35 4.95 -10.60
N LEU A 105 -18.61 5.19 -10.92
CA LEU A 105 -19.09 6.32 -11.70
C LEU A 105 -19.90 7.24 -10.79
N LEU A 106 -19.58 8.52 -10.78
CA LEU A 106 -20.37 9.57 -10.14
C LEU A 106 -21.16 10.31 -11.21
N ILE A 107 -22.44 10.52 -10.96
CA ILE A 107 -23.36 11.25 -11.83
C ILE A 107 -23.94 12.41 -11.03
N SER A 108 -23.73 13.63 -11.49
CA SER A 108 -24.31 14.84 -10.91
C SER A 108 -25.31 15.43 -11.91
N ALA A 109 -26.59 15.52 -11.55
CA ALA A 109 -27.63 15.95 -12.48
C ALA A 109 -28.78 16.68 -11.78
N ASP A 110 -29.60 17.40 -12.55
CA ASP A 110 -30.77 18.11 -12.00
C ASP A 110 -31.74 17.13 -11.33
N SER A 111 -32.05 17.37 -10.06
CA SER A 111 -32.90 16.46 -9.27
C SER A 111 -34.35 16.39 -9.76
N SER A 112 -34.80 17.37 -10.55
CA SER A 112 -36.12 17.37 -11.20
C SER A 112 -36.20 16.50 -12.45
N LEU A 113 -35.09 15.93 -12.93
CA LEU A 113 -35.11 15.00 -14.03
C LEU A 113 -35.82 13.71 -13.61
N ALA A 114 -36.78 13.25 -14.42
CA ALA A 114 -37.60 12.08 -14.09
C ALA A 114 -36.79 10.83 -13.73
N TRP A 115 -35.63 10.64 -14.37
CA TRP A 115 -34.74 9.51 -14.08
C TRP A 115 -33.92 9.69 -12.79
N MET A 116 -33.64 10.93 -12.37
CA MET A 116 -33.03 11.21 -11.07
C MET A 116 -34.03 10.96 -9.92
N GLU A 117 -35.30 11.32 -10.08
CA GLU A 117 -36.37 11.00 -9.11
C GLU A 117 -36.52 9.47 -8.91
N GLN A 118 -36.33 8.68 -9.97
CA GLN A 118 -36.29 7.22 -9.87
C GLN A 118 -35.11 6.76 -9.00
N LEU A 119 -33.90 7.27 -9.26
CA LEU A 119 -32.71 6.92 -8.49
C LEU A 119 -32.83 7.34 -7.02
N GLN A 120 -33.36 8.53 -6.73
CA GLN A 120 -33.63 9.01 -5.37
C GLN A 120 -34.58 8.08 -4.62
N SER A 121 -35.57 7.52 -5.32
CA SER A 121 -36.53 6.55 -4.77
C SER A 121 -35.94 5.14 -4.60
N GLY A 122 -34.67 4.94 -4.95
CA GLY A 122 -33.99 3.64 -4.91
C GLY A 122 -34.31 2.73 -6.09
N ASN A 123 -34.95 3.25 -7.14
CA ASN A 123 -35.25 2.49 -8.34
C ASN A 123 -34.05 2.52 -9.31
N SER A 124 -33.44 1.36 -9.52
CA SER A 124 -32.40 1.13 -10.53
C SER A 124 -32.76 -0.18 -11.24
N PRO A 125 -33.13 -0.16 -12.54
CA PRO A 125 -32.91 0.89 -13.54
C PRO A 125 -33.76 2.17 -13.38
N SER A 126 -33.25 3.28 -13.91
CA SER A 126 -33.77 4.65 -13.75
C SER A 126 -34.81 5.08 -14.79
N ALA A 127 -35.09 4.21 -15.77
CA ALA A 127 -35.82 4.50 -17.01
C ALA A 127 -35.10 5.45 -17.98
N HIS A 128 -33.83 5.78 -17.74
CA HIS A 128 -32.99 6.49 -18.72
C HIS A 128 -32.32 5.46 -19.66
N PRO A 129 -32.70 5.37 -20.95
CA PRO A 129 -32.33 4.21 -21.80
C PRO A 129 -30.83 3.98 -21.97
N LEU A 130 -30.05 5.04 -22.22
CA LEU A 130 -28.60 4.93 -22.42
C LEU A 130 -27.88 4.53 -21.13
N LEU A 131 -28.14 5.26 -20.03
CA LEU A 131 -27.63 4.96 -18.69
C LEU A 131 -27.95 3.51 -18.30
N ASP A 132 -29.22 3.12 -18.33
CA ASP A 132 -29.66 1.78 -17.91
C ASP A 132 -29.03 0.67 -18.77
N SER A 133 -28.89 0.89 -20.08
CA SER A 133 -28.22 -0.05 -20.98
C SER A 133 -26.74 -0.23 -20.63
N LEU A 134 -26.03 0.86 -20.34
CA LEU A 134 -24.61 0.82 -19.98
C LEU A 134 -24.40 0.25 -18.58
N MET A 135 -25.23 0.62 -17.60
CA MET A 135 -25.15 0.09 -16.24
C MET A 135 -25.41 -1.42 -16.22
N THR A 136 -26.39 -1.90 -16.98
CA THR A 136 -26.66 -3.34 -17.12
C THR A 136 -25.50 -4.06 -17.81
N LYS A 137 -24.97 -3.50 -18.90
CA LYS A 137 -23.88 -4.12 -19.66
C LYS A 137 -22.61 -4.32 -18.83
N TYR A 138 -22.26 -3.33 -18.00
CA TYR A 138 -21.03 -3.31 -17.21
C TYR A 138 -21.26 -3.62 -15.71
N ASN A 139 -22.45 -4.14 -15.37
CA ASN A 139 -22.84 -4.55 -14.02
C ASN A 139 -22.66 -3.47 -12.94
N PHE A 140 -22.98 -2.23 -13.27
CA PHE A 140 -22.99 -1.13 -12.31
C PHE A 140 -24.33 -1.08 -11.57
N THR A 141 -24.26 -0.89 -10.25
CA THR A 141 -25.42 -0.78 -9.37
C THR A 141 -25.40 0.52 -8.59
N LEU A 142 -26.58 1.13 -8.35
CA LEU A 142 -26.70 2.32 -7.52
C LEU A 142 -26.29 1.98 -6.08
N THR A 143 -25.20 2.57 -5.61
CA THR A 143 -24.64 2.32 -4.27
C THR A 143 -24.89 3.46 -3.29
N SER A 144 -25.03 4.68 -3.77
CA SER A 144 -25.41 5.83 -2.95
C SER A 144 -26.10 6.90 -3.79
N TYR A 145 -27.01 7.63 -3.15
CA TYR A 145 -27.64 8.83 -3.67
C TYR A 145 -27.53 9.92 -2.62
N TYR A 146 -27.09 11.11 -2.99
CA TYR A 146 -26.97 12.27 -2.11
C TYR A 146 -27.82 13.43 -2.64
N ASP A 147 -28.80 13.81 -1.85
CA ASP A 147 -29.69 14.96 -2.07
C ASP A 147 -29.07 16.20 -1.40
N PHE A 148 -28.67 17.18 -2.22
CA PHE A 148 -28.08 18.43 -1.71
C PHE A 148 -29.12 19.47 -1.25
N GLY A 149 -30.41 19.20 -1.48
CA GLY A 149 -31.54 20.05 -1.12
C GLY A 149 -31.62 21.35 -1.93
N GLY A 150 -32.78 22.02 -1.88
CA GLY A 150 -33.19 23.11 -2.79
C GLY A 150 -32.35 24.41 -2.85
N SER A 151 -31.13 24.45 -2.30
CA SER A 151 -30.13 25.48 -2.60
C SER A 151 -29.15 25.06 -3.70
N TRP A 152 -29.07 23.77 -4.01
CA TRP A 152 -28.28 23.19 -5.09
C TRP A 152 -29.22 22.35 -5.96
N TYR A 153 -29.31 22.65 -7.25
CA TYR A 153 -30.21 21.92 -8.14
C TYR A 153 -29.65 20.56 -8.58
N LEU A 154 -28.44 20.19 -8.17
CA LEU A 154 -27.77 18.97 -8.58
C LEU A 154 -27.74 17.98 -7.43
N ASP A 155 -28.20 16.76 -7.71
CA ASP A 155 -28.04 15.60 -6.84
C ASP A 155 -26.96 14.67 -7.39
N ASP A 156 -26.34 13.89 -6.49
CA ASP A 156 -25.27 12.94 -6.83
C ASP A 156 -25.75 11.50 -6.71
N ALA A 157 -25.62 10.73 -7.79
CA ALA A 157 -25.80 9.28 -7.79
C ALA A 157 -24.44 8.59 -8.03
N THR A 158 -24.07 7.66 -7.15
CA THR A 158 -22.85 6.85 -7.31
C THR A 158 -23.20 5.42 -7.68
N PHE A 159 -22.69 5.00 -8.83
CA PHE A 159 -22.77 3.64 -9.32
C PHE A 159 -21.45 2.91 -9.10
N THR A 160 -21.51 1.68 -8.61
CA THR A 160 -20.34 0.80 -8.43
C THR A 160 -20.52 -0.50 -9.20
N SER A 161 -19.48 -0.96 -9.88
CA SER A 161 -19.40 -2.28 -10.49
C SER A 161 -18.56 -3.24 -9.66
N ASP A 162 -18.82 -4.54 -9.83
CA ASP A 162 -17.98 -5.62 -9.31
C ASP A 162 -16.72 -5.89 -10.16
N SER A 163 -16.57 -5.15 -11.26
CA SER A 163 -15.45 -5.28 -12.21
C SER A 163 -14.74 -3.94 -12.42
N ASN A 164 -13.48 -4.01 -12.83
CA ASN A 164 -12.65 -2.84 -13.14
C ASN A 164 -12.78 -2.43 -14.61
N TYR A 165 -12.87 -1.12 -14.84
CA TYR A 165 -13.08 -0.49 -16.13
C TYR A 165 -12.27 0.80 -16.27
N ASN A 166 -12.02 1.20 -17.52
CA ASN A 166 -11.62 2.55 -17.84
C ASN A 166 -12.87 3.46 -17.79
N ILE A 167 -13.11 4.06 -16.63
CA ILE A 167 -14.28 4.93 -16.39
C ILE A 167 -14.29 6.14 -17.34
N THR A 168 -13.15 6.60 -17.85
CA THR A 168 -13.11 7.65 -18.90
C THR A 168 -13.86 7.22 -20.15
N GLY A 169 -13.62 6.00 -20.63
CA GLY A 169 -14.32 5.47 -21.80
C GLY A 169 -15.83 5.38 -21.57
N LEU A 170 -16.25 5.03 -20.35
CA LEU A 170 -17.66 5.00 -19.97
C LEU A 170 -18.29 6.40 -19.95
N ILE A 171 -17.59 7.38 -19.38
CA ILE A 171 -18.00 8.78 -19.35
C ILE A 171 -18.18 9.32 -20.78
N ASN A 172 -17.23 9.05 -21.68
CA ASN A 172 -17.29 9.55 -23.06
C ASN A 172 -18.50 9.01 -23.85
N LEU A 173 -19.01 7.82 -23.50
CA LEU A 173 -20.26 7.29 -24.07
C LEU A 173 -21.50 8.01 -23.52
N LEU A 174 -21.48 8.36 -22.23
CA LEU A 174 -22.60 8.98 -21.51
C LEU A 174 -22.72 10.49 -21.76
N ASP A 175 -21.60 11.19 -21.93
CA ASP A 175 -21.51 12.65 -22.10
C ASP A 175 -22.15 13.16 -23.41
N THR A 176 -22.71 12.25 -24.22
CA THR A 176 -23.49 12.58 -25.41
C THR A 176 -24.81 13.29 -25.10
N THR A 177 -25.33 13.19 -23.87
CA THR A 177 -26.65 13.73 -23.50
C THR A 177 -26.61 15.20 -23.08
N GLN A 178 -25.50 15.70 -22.50
CA GLN A 178 -25.38 17.02 -21.86
C GLN A 178 -26.41 17.31 -20.73
N GLU A 179 -27.20 16.32 -20.32
CA GLU A 179 -28.23 16.46 -19.27
C GLU A 179 -27.67 16.27 -17.86
N ALA A 180 -26.50 15.66 -17.74
CA ALA A 180 -25.83 15.33 -16.49
C ALA A 180 -24.32 15.46 -16.64
N GLU A 181 -23.64 15.67 -15.52
CA GLU A 181 -22.19 15.61 -15.46
C GLU A 181 -21.76 14.23 -14.97
N PHE A 182 -20.97 13.53 -15.78
CA PHE A 182 -20.42 12.22 -15.47
C PHE A 182 -18.96 12.35 -15.07
N ARG A 183 -18.59 11.81 -13.91
CA ARG A 183 -17.25 11.96 -13.34
C ARG A 183 -16.76 10.65 -12.75
N LYS A 184 -15.44 10.48 -12.72
CA LYS A 184 -14.79 9.43 -11.93
C LYS A 184 -14.84 9.86 -10.47
N MET A 185 -14.92 8.91 -9.56
CA MET A 185 -14.68 9.23 -8.15
C MET A 185 -13.18 9.50 -7.95
N TYR A 186 -12.85 10.63 -7.33
CA TYR A 186 -11.47 10.97 -6.98
C TYR A 186 -11.27 10.83 -5.47
N PHE A 187 -10.11 10.29 -5.09
CA PHE A 187 -9.65 10.33 -3.71
C PHE A 187 -8.81 11.59 -3.53
N ALA A 188 -9.24 12.45 -2.61
CA ALA A 188 -8.48 13.63 -2.25
C ALA A 188 -7.24 13.24 -1.44
N GLY A 189 -6.15 13.99 -1.66
CA GLY A 189 -4.88 13.77 -1.00
C GLY A 189 -3.97 12.81 -1.74
N ASP A 190 -3.07 12.20 -0.96
CA ASP A 190 -1.94 11.40 -1.42
C ASP A 190 -1.69 10.26 -0.42
N GLY A 191 -0.83 9.31 -0.78
CA GLY A 191 -0.49 8.18 0.08
C GLY A 191 0.54 7.24 -0.56
N ASN A 192 0.60 6.01 -0.06
CA ASN A 192 1.41 4.98 -0.71
C ASN A 192 0.94 4.78 -2.14
N ASP A 193 1.88 4.52 -3.05
CA ASP A 193 1.54 4.33 -4.46
C ASP A 193 2.55 3.44 -5.16
N ILE A 194 2.10 2.82 -6.25
CA ILE A 194 2.93 2.15 -7.24
C ILE A 194 2.76 2.89 -8.55
N THR A 195 3.84 3.09 -9.29
CA THR A 195 3.80 3.56 -10.68
C THR A 195 4.50 2.59 -11.60
N SER A 196 4.09 2.56 -12.88
CA SER A 196 4.67 1.67 -13.88
C SER A 196 5.02 2.38 -15.19
N THR A 197 6.07 1.88 -15.83
CA THR A 197 6.45 2.21 -17.20
C THR A 197 6.80 0.93 -17.95
N ILE A 198 6.09 0.64 -19.03
CA ILE A 198 6.38 -0.50 -19.90
C ILE A 198 7.41 -0.07 -20.95
N ASN A 199 8.59 -0.69 -20.92
CA ASN A 199 9.66 -0.51 -21.89
C ASN A 199 9.72 -1.70 -22.86
N ASN A 200 10.67 -1.67 -23.80
CA ASN A 200 10.79 -2.70 -24.85
C ASN A 200 11.23 -4.08 -24.32
N ASP A 201 11.91 -4.14 -23.19
CA ASP A 201 12.51 -5.37 -22.62
C ASP A 201 12.11 -5.63 -21.15
N HIS A 202 11.50 -4.65 -20.49
CA HIS A 202 11.09 -4.75 -19.09
C HIS A 202 9.93 -3.82 -18.74
N VAL A 203 9.26 -4.12 -17.63
CA VAL A 203 8.39 -3.19 -16.91
C VAL A 203 9.21 -2.58 -15.77
N GLU A 204 9.26 -1.26 -15.70
CA GLU A 204 9.77 -0.54 -14.55
C GLU A 204 8.64 -0.32 -13.55
N LEU A 205 8.86 -0.72 -12.30
CA LEU A 205 7.94 -0.50 -11.18
C LEU A 205 8.62 0.39 -10.14
N ILE A 206 7.92 1.43 -9.70
CA ILE A 206 8.36 2.29 -8.60
C ILE A 206 7.30 2.22 -7.50
N TYR A 207 7.67 1.62 -6.38
CA TYR A 207 6.89 1.59 -5.16
C TYR A 207 7.24 2.79 -4.31
N SER A 208 6.27 3.36 -3.61
CA SER A 208 6.51 4.49 -2.72
C SER A 208 5.62 4.49 -1.49
N ILE A 209 6.16 5.01 -0.39
CA ILE A 209 5.39 5.37 0.79
C ILE A 209 5.42 6.88 0.98
N GLY A 210 4.27 7.47 1.31
CA GLY A 210 4.14 8.89 1.61
C GLY A 210 3.68 9.11 3.06
N TRP A 211 4.23 10.11 3.76
CA TRP A 211 3.81 10.45 5.12
C TRP A 211 3.97 11.95 5.45
N GLY A 212 3.36 12.37 6.57
CA GLY A 212 3.22 13.77 6.94
C GLY A 212 1.82 14.27 6.58
N ASP A 213 1.72 15.38 5.86
CA ASP A 213 0.43 16.00 5.46
C ASP A 213 -0.13 15.40 4.16
N CYS A 214 -0.47 14.12 4.18
CA CYS A 214 -0.99 13.44 2.99
C CYS A 214 -2.33 13.98 2.42
N PRO A 215 -3.28 14.53 3.20
CA PRO A 215 -4.47 15.18 2.63
C PRO A 215 -4.16 16.33 1.68
N ALA A 216 -3.04 17.03 1.87
CA ALA A 216 -2.56 18.11 1.00
C ALA A 216 -1.45 17.67 0.02
N GLY A 217 -1.10 16.39 0.00
CA GLY A 217 0.09 15.86 -0.66
C GLY A 217 1.19 15.54 0.36
N CYS A 218 1.60 14.27 0.44
CA CYS A 218 2.48 13.81 1.52
C CYS A 218 3.80 14.62 1.51
N ILE A 219 4.17 15.18 2.68
CA ILE A 219 5.37 16.02 2.84
C ILE A 219 6.65 15.24 2.54
N ASN A 220 6.70 13.99 2.98
CA ASN A 220 7.85 13.11 2.81
C ASN A 220 7.46 11.90 1.98
N ARG A 221 8.41 11.41 1.19
CA ARG A 221 8.22 10.22 0.35
C ARG A 221 9.50 9.43 0.15
N HIS A 222 9.38 8.12 0.26
CA HIS A 222 10.46 7.19 -0.05
C HIS A 222 10.05 6.26 -1.19
N TYR A 223 11.03 5.87 -2.01
CA TYR A 223 10.81 5.12 -3.24
C TYR A 223 11.73 3.91 -3.33
N TRP A 224 11.22 2.84 -3.94
CA TRP A 224 11.97 1.66 -4.34
C TRP A 224 11.69 1.36 -5.81
N LYS A 225 12.75 1.23 -6.60
CA LYS A 225 12.68 1.04 -8.04
C LYS A 225 13.15 -0.36 -8.43
N TYR A 226 12.32 -1.04 -9.20
CA TYR A 226 12.59 -2.36 -9.77
C TYR A 226 12.47 -2.32 -11.29
N LYS A 227 13.27 -3.14 -11.97
CA LYS A 227 13.00 -3.57 -13.33
C LYS A 227 12.57 -5.02 -13.31
N VAL A 228 11.51 -5.31 -14.04
CA VAL A 228 11.02 -6.68 -14.23
C VAL A 228 11.06 -7.01 -15.71
N TYR A 229 11.95 -7.90 -16.10
CA TYR A 229 12.09 -8.36 -17.48
C TYR A 229 10.93 -9.29 -17.84
N PHE A 230 10.58 -9.39 -19.12
CA PHE A 230 9.45 -10.21 -19.58
C PHE A 230 9.66 -11.73 -19.37
N ASP A 231 10.87 -12.16 -19.02
CA ASP A 231 11.18 -13.53 -18.57
C ASP A 231 11.12 -13.70 -17.04
N CYS A 232 10.47 -12.76 -16.35
CA CYS A 232 10.23 -12.72 -14.92
C CYS A 232 11.49 -12.57 -14.05
N ARG A 233 12.63 -12.20 -14.64
CA ARG A 233 13.78 -11.75 -13.85
C ARG A 233 13.48 -10.39 -13.24
N VAL A 234 13.82 -10.23 -11.97
CA VAL A 234 13.64 -8.98 -11.22
C VAL A 234 15.01 -8.42 -10.85
N GLU A 235 15.19 -7.14 -11.10
CA GLU A 235 16.38 -6.37 -10.75
C GLU A 235 15.98 -5.22 -9.83
N PHE A 236 16.58 -5.17 -8.64
CA PHE A 236 16.47 -3.99 -7.79
C PHE A 236 17.46 -2.93 -8.25
N ILE A 237 16.95 -1.74 -8.55
CA ILE A 237 17.74 -0.64 -9.11
C ILE A 237 18.21 0.30 -8.01
N SER A 238 17.29 0.78 -7.18
CA SER A 238 17.60 1.82 -6.19
C SER A 238 16.51 1.99 -5.14
N SER A 239 16.92 2.48 -3.97
CA SER A 239 16.08 3.05 -2.92
C SER A 239 16.49 4.50 -2.73
N TYR A 240 15.53 5.43 -2.73
CA TYR A 240 15.80 6.87 -2.70
C TYR A 240 14.60 7.66 -2.13
N GLY A 241 14.79 8.96 -1.91
CA GLY A 241 13.80 9.83 -1.28
C GLY A 241 14.12 10.08 0.20
N ASP A 242 13.11 10.50 0.96
CA ASP A 242 13.26 10.79 2.38
C ASP A 242 13.62 9.52 3.16
N PRO A 243 14.46 9.59 4.20
CA PRO A 243 14.80 8.43 5.00
C PRO A 243 13.52 7.81 5.57
N VAL A 244 13.30 6.52 5.29
CA VAL A 244 12.26 5.78 5.99
C VAL A 244 12.64 5.75 7.47
N ILE A 245 11.95 6.56 8.27
CA ILE A 245 12.02 6.41 9.72
C ILE A 245 11.34 5.07 9.97
N PRO A 246 12.03 4.05 10.52
CA PRO A 246 11.34 2.86 10.98
C PRO A 246 10.30 3.39 11.95
N SER A 247 9.02 3.32 11.57
CA SER A 247 7.89 3.85 12.32
C SER A 247 8.17 3.64 13.79
N SER A 248 8.51 4.74 14.47
CA SER A 248 9.15 4.76 15.79
C SER A 248 8.51 3.74 16.72
N VAL A 249 9.04 2.51 16.79
CA VAL A 249 8.43 1.31 17.41
C VAL A 249 6.98 1.55 17.83
N GLY A 250 6.15 1.78 16.81
CA GLY A 250 4.76 2.16 16.97
C GLY A 250 4.00 0.87 17.00
N ILE A 251 3.76 0.39 18.21
CA ILE A 251 2.80 -0.66 18.59
C ILE A 251 1.73 -0.83 17.50
N SER A 252 1.80 -1.90 16.73
CA SER A 252 0.64 -2.36 15.96
C SER A 252 -0.44 -2.75 16.97
N THR A 253 -1.39 -1.86 17.17
CA THR A 253 -2.65 -2.19 17.81
C THR A 253 -3.59 -2.71 16.74
N GLU A 254 -3.53 -4.01 16.48
CA GLU A 254 -4.76 -4.78 16.44
C GLU A 254 -4.52 -6.22 16.90
N ASN A 255 -5.26 -6.56 17.96
CA ASN A 255 -5.61 -7.89 18.46
C ASN A 255 -4.69 -8.73 19.36
N GLN A 256 -3.63 -8.19 19.99
CA GLN A 256 -3.11 -8.80 21.23
C GLN A 256 -2.78 -7.75 22.31
N LYS A 257 -3.69 -7.64 23.29
CA LYS A 257 -3.66 -6.67 24.39
C LYS A 257 -2.58 -7.03 25.42
N VAL A 258 -1.31 -6.70 25.14
CA VAL A 258 -0.23 -6.82 26.13
C VAL A 258 -0.16 -5.58 27.02
N THR A 259 -0.52 -5.74 28.30
CA THR A 259 -0.51 -4.66 29.30
C THR A 259 0.54 -4.91 30.37
N VAL A 260 1.28 -3.86 30.75
CA VAL A 260 2.36 -3.92 31.73
C VAL A 260 2.02 -3.00 32.91
N TYR A 261 1.97 -3.52 34.14
CA TYR A 261 1.64 -2.73 35.33
C TYR A 261 2.20 -3.36 36.62
N PRO A 262 2.42 -2.60 37.70
CA PRO A 262 2.29 -1.14 37.76
C PRO A 262 3.41 -0.43 36.98
N ASN A 263 3.16 0.80 36.57
CA ASN A 263 4.17 1.71 36.06
C ASN A 263 3.86 3.11 36.64
N PRO A 264 4.67 3.64 37.58
CA PRO A 264 5.95 3.11 38.04
C PRO A 264 5.87 1.77 38.82
N PHE A 265 6.93 0.97 38.77
CA PHE A 265 7.05 -0.29 39.51
C PHE A 265 8.08 -0.21 40.64
N ASN A 266 8.00 -1.14 41.60
CA ASN A 266 8.93 -1.26 42.72
C ASN A 266 9.79 -2.53 42.62
N ASP A 267 9.17 -3.68 42.83
CA ASP A 267 9.82 -4.99 43.02
C ASP A 267 9.51 -5.99 41.90
N ARG A 268 8.37 -5.78 41.23
CA ARG A 268 7.82 -6.67 40.22
C ARG A 268 6.95 -5.94 39.20
N ILE A 269 6.75 -6.59 38.06
CA ILE A 269 5.90 -6.12 36.98
C ILE A 269 4.97 -7.26 36.58
N LYS A 270 3.68 -7.00 36.50
CA LYS A 270 2.68 -7.89 35.91
C LYS A 270 2.53 -7.59 34.42
N VAL A 271 2.54 -8.64 33.61
CA VAL A 271 2.41 -8.58 32.16
C VAL A 271 1.20 -9.43 31.75
N THR A 272 0.09 -8.79 31.40
CA THR A 272 -1.05 -9.50 30.80
C THR A 272 -0.74 -9.78 29.35
N HIS A 273 -0.75 -11.04 28.92
CA HIS A 273 -0.58 -11.47 27.53
C HIS A 273 -1.34 -12.78 27.27
N ASN A 274 -1.50 -13.12 25.99
CA ASN A 274 -2.05 -14.40 25.53
C ASN A 274 -0.95 -15.36 25.00
N TRP A 275 0.32 -14.98 25.12
CA TRP A 275 1.46 -15.81 24.71
C TRP A 275 1.74 -16.96 25.70
N SER A 276 2.19 -18.09 25.17
CA SER A 276 2.81 -19.15 25.97
C SER A 276 4.26 -18.76 26.26
N GLU A 277 4.60 -18.54 27.53
CA GLU A 277 5.98 -18.35 28.02
C GLU A 277 6.85 -17.37 27.20
N PRO A 278 6.44 -16.10 27.03
CA PRO A 278 7.23 -15.16 26.26
C PRO A 278 8.53 -14.76 26.98
N ASN A 279 9.59 -14.51 26.22
CA ASN A 279 10.83 -13.98 26.75
C ASN A 279 10.70 -12.48 27.06
N PHE A 280 11.42 -12.00 28.08
CA PHE A 280 11.58 -10.58 28.37
C PHE A 280 13.06 -10.17 28.43
N THR A 281 13.32 -8.91 28.14
CA THR A 281 14.62 -8.26 28.33
C THR A 281 14.39 -6.82 28.78
N LEU A 282 15.06 -6.42 29.85
CA LEU A 282 15.08 -5.08 30.40
C LEU A 282 16.39 -4.38 30.03
N PHE A 283 16.26 -3.19 29.48
CA PHE A 283 17.38 -2.30 29.13
C PHE A 283 17.32 -1.04 29.99
N ASP A 284 18.48 -0.55 30.44
CA ASP A 284 18.59 0.80 30.99
C ASP A 284 18.61 1.87 29.87
N VAL A 285 18.68 3.15 30.25
CA VAL A 285 18.69 4.29 29.31
C VAL A 285 19.90 4.33 28.37
N THR A 286 20.97 3.58 28.68
CA THR A 286 22.16 3.45 27.83
C THR A 286 22.04 2.29 26.84
N GLY A 287 20.97 1.49 26.93
CA GLY A 287 20.75 0.30 26.12
C GLY A 287 21.45 -0.95 26.68
N LYS A 288 22.00 -0.90 27.90
CA LYS A 288 22.61 -2.06 28.55
C LYS A 288 21.51 -2.98 29.09
N ILE A 289 21.65 -4.28 28.83
CA ILE A 289 20.77 -5.31 29.38
C ILE A 289 21.01 -5.40 30.89
N VAL A 290 19.98 -5.11 31.68
CA VAL A 290 20.02 -5.18 33.14
C VAL A 290 19.34 -6.43 33.68
N LYS A 291 18.42 -7.04 32.90
CA LYS A 291 17.77 -8.31 33.24
C LYS A 291 17.15 -8.97 32.02
N SER A 292 17.08 -10.29 31.99
CA SER A 292 16.37 -11.06 30.96
C SER A 292 15.87 -12.39 31.52
N GLY A 293 14.87 -12.99 30.88
CA GLY A 293 14.36 -14.30 31.25
C GLY A 293 13.05 -14.63 30.54
N VAL A 294 12.34 -15.64 31.02
CA VAL A 294 11.00 -16.01 30.56
C VAL A 294 9.96 -15.40 31.52
N ILE A 295 8.83 -14.92 30.98
CA ILE A 295 7.71 -14.46 31.79
C ILE A 295 6.89 -15.68 32.22
N GLU A 296 7.09 -16.09 33.48
CA GLU A 296 6.30 -17.13 34.13
C GLU A 296 5.16 -16.52 34.94
N ASN A 297 4.00 -17.19 34.97
CA ASN A 297 2.83 -16.74 35.75
C ASN A 297 2.42 -15.27 35.51
N LYS A 298 2.65 -14.75 34.29
CA LYS A 298 2.36 -13.37 33.89
C LYS A 298 3.09 -12.32 34.74
N GLN A 299 4.25 -12.65 35.31
CA GLN A 299 5.01 -11.75 36.18
C GLN A 299 6.51 -11.75 35.89
N ILE A 300 7.14 -10.60 36.14
CA ILE A 300 8.58 -10.41 36.19
C ILE A 300 8.92 -9.98 37.61
N ASN A 301 9.65 -10.82 38.34
CA ASN A 301 9.95 -10.63 39.77
C ASN A 301 11.42 -10.24 40.02
N ASN A 302 11.76 -9.98 41.29
CA ASN A 302 13.12 -9.70 41.77
C ASN A 302 13.76 -8.48 41.11
N LEU A 303 13.01 -7.37 41.00
CA LEU A 303 13.48 -6.11 40.40
C LEU A 303 13.94 -5.07 41.44
N ASN A 304 14.05 -5.47 42.71
CA ASN A 304 14.40 -4.60 43.85
C ASN A 304 15.74 -3.89 43.70
N GLU A 305 16.71 -4.57 43.08
CA GLU A 305 18.09 -4.11 42.96
C GLU A 305 18.29 -3.12 41.80
N LEU A 306 17.25 -2.89 40.98
CA LEU A 306 17.31 -1.91 39.90
C LEU A 306 17.26 -0.48 40.48
N PRO A 307 18.21 0.40 40.12
CA PRO A 307 18.14 1.82 40.47
C PRO A 307 16.83 2.48 40.01
N SER A 308 16.37 3.50 40.73
CA SER A 308 15.28 4.35 40.28
C SER A 308 15.62 5.01 38.95
N GLY A 309 14.72 4.95 37.97
CA GLY A 309 15.03 5.39 36.62
C GLY A 309 14.08 4.89 35.53
N GLN A 310 14.40 5.23 34.28
CA GLN A 310 13.65 4.80 33.11
C GLN A 310 14.27 3.52 32.52
N TYR A 311 13.43 2.60 32.10
CA TYR A 311 13.83 1.35 31.47
C TYR A 311 12.99 1.05 30.22
N LEU A 312 13.56 0.27 29.30
CA LEU A 312 12.83 -0.33 28.20
C LEU A 312 12.63 -1.82 28.48
N LEU A 313 11.37 -2.25 28.52
CA LEU A 313 10.98 -3.65 28.60
C LEU A 313 10.63 -4.15 27.20
N LYS A 314 11.47 -5.05 26.68
CA LYS A 314 11.21 -5.82 25.46
C LYS A 314 10.60 -7.17 25.85
N ILE A 315 9.52 -7.57 25.20
CA ILE A 315 8.87 -8.87 25.37
C ILE A 315 8.74 -9.50 24.00
N THR A 316 9.16 -10.76 23.85
CA THR A 316 9.23 -11.44 22.55
C THR A 316 8.68 -12.85 22.62
N ASN A 317 8.00 -13.26 21.54
CA ASN A 317 7.67 -14.66 21.22
C ASN A 317 8.23 -14.99 19.82
N SER A 318 8.08 -16.23 19.33
CA SER A 318 8.56 -16.71 18.03
C SER A 318 8.21 -15.80 16.86
N ASN A 319 7.07 -15.09 16.92
CA ASN A 319 6.53 -14.32 15.80
C ASN A 319 6.40 -12.81 16.10
N GLN A 320 6.58 -12.37 17.34
CA GLN A 320 6.20 -11.01 17.75
C GLN A 320 7.17 -10.41 18.77
N THR A 321 7.38 -9.09 18.66
CA THR A 321 8.16 -8.30 19.61
C THR A 321 7.35 -7.08 20.05
N ILE A 322 7.28 -6.86 21.37
CA ILE A 322 6.66 -5.69 21.98
C ILE A 322 7.70 -4.97 22.83
N ILE A 323 7.75 -3.64 22.73
CA ILE A 323 8.58 -2.79 23.59
C ILE A 323 7.67 -1.85 24.39
N ARG A 324 7.99 -1.67 25.67
CA ARG A 324 7.30 -0.76 26.59
C ARG A 324 8.32 0.04 27.40
N LYS A 325 8.12 1.35 27.47
CA LYS A 325 8.82 2.21 28.42
C LYS A 325 8.19 2.06 29.80
N ILE A 326 9.01 1.84 30.82
CA ILE A 326 8.60 1.71 32.22
C ILE A 326 9.50 2.53 33.15
N ILE A 327 9.00 2.84 34.33
CA ILE A 327 9.64 3.71 35.33
C ILE A 327 9.77 2.92 36.64
N LYS A 328 10.98 2.88 37.20
CA LYS A 328 11.25 2.35 38.55
C LYS A 328 11.25 3.51 39.54
N ASN A 329 10.45 3.40 40.60
CA ASN A 329 10.49 4.33 41.74
C ASN A 329 11.76 4.20 42.55
#